data_AF-A0A2D3VN67-F1
#
_entry.id   AF-A0A2D3VN67-F1
#
_cell.length_a   1.000
_cell.length_b   1.000
_cell.length_c   1.000
_cell.angle_alpha   90.00
_cell.angle_beta   90.00
_cell.angle_gamma   90.00
#
_symmetry.space_group_name_H-M   'P 1'
#
loop_
_entity.id
_entity.type
_entity.pdbx_description
1 polymer ?
#
loop_
_entity_poly.entity_id
_entity_poly.type
_entity_poly.pdbx_seq_one_letter_code
_entity_poly.pdbx_strand_id
1 'polypeptide(L)'
;MIIKHKFLNSHQLQGKKILIIGTFNPDVTCNEAEFFYGRAKNFFWRLLPEVFGKESLKGDVKRQKEFLAQHDIELSDLILSVEVSQKDICSYGDDKLIHVIEYNTENIITILSNGKTKEVYFTRKSFDKSVQNIRGEIYKIKEFCDKNSIKFGFLPTPSRFYSQKKLEEWRSIFS
;
A
#
# COMPACT_ATOMS: atom_id res chain seq x y z
N MET A 1 -22.49 -4.90 1.85
CA MET A 1 -22.04 -5.65 0.65
C MET A 1 -20.56 -5.94 0.77
N ILE A 2 -20.13 -7.15 0.40
CA ILE A 2 -18.71 -7.54 0.47
C ILE A 2 -18.02 -7.10 -0.82
N ILE A 3 -16.96 -6.32 -0.68
CA ILE A 3 -16.09 -5.88 -1.77
C ILE A 3 -14.74 -6.57 -1.61
N LYS A 4 -14.25 -7.16 -2.70
CA LYS A 4 -12.93 -7.78 -2.78
C LYS A 4 -11.88 -6.78 -3.28
N HIS A 5 -10.62 -7.11 -3.05
CA HIS A 5 -9.51 -6.35 -3.57
C HIS A 5 -9.35 -6.55 -5.09
N LYS A 6 -9.14 -5.46 -5.85
CA LYS A 6 -9.05 -5.46 -7.32
C LYS A 6 -7.83 -6.20 -7.91
N PHE A 7 -6.66 -6.07 -7.28
CA PHE A 7 -5.39 -6.52 -7.87
C PHE A 7 -4.66 -7.69 -7.20
N LEU A 8 -4.93 -8.05 -5.94
CA LEU A 8 -4.08 -9.01 -5.20
C LEU A 8 -4.10 -10.43 -5.79
N ASN A 9 -5.20 -10.83 -6.44
CA ASN A 9 -5.25 -12.14 -7.13
C ASN A 9 -4.34 -12.19 -8.38
N SER A 10 -4.20 -11.06 -9.10
CA SER A 10 -3.42 -10.97 -10.34
C SER A 10 -1.99 -10.47 -10.14
N HIS A 11 -1.67 -9.96 -8.95
CA HIS A 11 -0.35 -9.40 -8.61
C HIS A 11 0.10 -9.96 -7.26
N GLN A 12 0.41 -11.27 -7.26
CA GLN A 12 0.87 -11.97 -6.08
C GLN A 12 2.30 -11.56 -5.72
N LEU A 13 2.55 -11.38 -4.43
CA LEU A 13 3.87 -11.10 -3.88
C LEU A 13 4.87 -12.22 -4.24
N GLN A 14 6.10 -11.83 -4.59
CA GLN A 14 7.16 -12.76 -5.00
C GLN A 14 8.40 -12.69 -4.07
N GLY A 15 8.44 -11.70 -3.17
CA GLY A 15 9.59 -11.45 -2.31
C GLY A 15 10.64 -10.62 -3.02
N LYS A 16 10.46 -9.30 -2.99
CA LYS A 16 11.40 -8.27 -3.43
C LYS A 16 12.10 -7.64 -2.22
N LYS A 17 13.23 -6.95 -2.43
CA LYS A 17 13.97 -6.27 -1.36
C LYS A 17 13.08 -5.30 -0.57
N ILE A 18 12.23 -4.54 -1.26
CA ILE A 18 11.35 -3.54 -0.63
C ILE A 18 9.89 -3.90 -0.89
N LEU A 19 9.08 -3.97 0.17
CA LEU A 19 7.64 -4.14 0.11
C LEU A 19 6.94 -2.85 0.59
N ILE A 20 6.09 -2.27 -0.26
CA ILE A 20 5.27 -1.11 0.11
C ILE A 20 3.79 -1.51 0.16
N ILE A 21 3.16 -1.28 1.32
CA ILE A 21 1.83 -1.78 1.65
C ILE A 21 0.85 -0.61 1.83
N GLY A 22 -0.21 -0.61 1.03
CA GLY A 22 -1.32 0.32 1.17
C GLY A 22 -2.47 -0.29 1.99
N THR A 23 -3.61 0.40 2.01
CA THR A 23 -4.77 -0.03 2.80
C THR A 23 -5.64 -1.03 2.02
N PHE A 24 -6.27 -0.56 0.93
CA PHE A 24 -7.24 -1.33 0.16
C PHE A 24 -7.54 -0.68 -1.22
N ASN A 25 -7.67 -1.51 -2.25
CA ASN A 25 -8.09 -1.13 -3.59
C ASN A 25 -9.38 -1.88 -3.98
N PRO A 26 -10.57 -1.26 -3.89
CA PRO A 26 -11.84 -1.95 -4.05
C PRO A 26 -12.12 -2.35 -5.49
N ASP A 27 -12.56 -3.58 -5.73
CA ASP A 27 -13.04 -4.04 -7.04
C ASP A 27 -14.50 -3.58 -7.28
N VAL A 28 -14.63 -2.36 -7.78
CA VAL A 28 -15.92 -1.69 -8.03
C VAL A 28 -15.85 -0.87 -9.30
N THR A 29 -17.00 -0.66 -9.94
CA THR A 29 -17.11 0.04 -11.23
C THR A 29 -16.57 1.47 -11.19
N CYS A 30 -16.79 2.22 -10.11
CA CYS A 30 -16.30 3.59 -9.99
C CYS A 30 -14.77 3.70 -9.79
N ASN A 31 -14.07 2.57 -9.57
CA ASN A 31 -12.63 2.55 -9.38
C ASN A 31 -11.90 2.30 -10.70
N GLU A 32 -11.57 3.39 -11.40
CA GLU A 32 -10.86 3.39 -12.68
C GLU A 32 -9.36 3.04 -12.60
N ALA A 33 -8.82 2.67 -11.43
CA ALA A 33 -7.42 2.31 -11.33
C ALA A 33 -7.12 1.04 -12.16
N GLU A 34 -6.06 1.09 -12.95
CA GLU A 34 -5.55 -0.07 -13.71
C GLU A 34 -4.38 -0.77 -13.01
N PHE A 35 -3.82 -0.13 -11.98
CA PHE A 35 -2.74 -0.67 -11.16
C PHE A 35 -2.77 -0.09 -9.74
N PHE A 36 -1.94 -0.62 -8.83
CA PHE A 36 -1.82 -0.12 -7.46
C PHE A 36 -1.59 1.40 -7.46
N TYR A 37 -2.23 2.10 -6.51
CA TYR A 37 -2.18 3.56 -6.40
C TYR A 37 -2.54 4.34 -7.68
N GLY A 38 -3.25 3.73 -8.63
CA GLY A 38 -3.54 4.33 -9.96
C GLY A 38 -4.64 5.41 -9.98
N ARG A 39 -5.36 5.65 -8.87
CA ARG A 39 -6.46 6.62 -8.83
C ARG A 39 -5.96 8.06 -9.05
N ALA A 40 -6.74 8.88 -9.75
CA ALA A 40 -6.36 10.26 -10.11
C ALA A 40 -5.99 11.17 -8.91
N LYS A 41 -6.58 10.96 -7.73
CA LYS A 41 -6.24 11.72 -6.50
C LYS A 41 -5.11 11.09 -5.68
N ASN A 42 -4.45 10.06 -6.20
CA ASN A 42 -3.28 9.44 -5.59
C ASN A 42 -2.00 9.96 -6.25
N PHE A 43 -0.99 10.26 -5.44
CA PHE A 43 0.29 10.85 -5.85
C PHE A 43 1.47 9.90 -5.63
N PHE A 44 1.22 8.60 -5.39
CA PHE A 44 2.26 7.60 -5.20
C PHE A 44 3.23 7.57 -6.39
N TRP A 45 2.70 7.49 -7.61
CA TRP A 45 3.46 7.51 -8.86
C TRP A 45 4.04 8.87 -9.25
N ARG A 46 3.92 9.86 -8.35
CA ARG A 46 4.70 11.10 -8.40
C ARG A 46 5.78 11.08 -7.32
N LEU A 47 5.38 10.81 -6.06
CA LEU A 47 6.26 10.82 -4.89
C LEU A 47 7.37 9.78 -4.99
N LEU A 48 7.03 8.51 -5.25
CA LEU A 48 8.02 7.44 -5.24
C LEU A 48 9.10 7.67 -6.31
N PRO A 49 8.80 7.89 -7.60
CA PRO A 49 9.83 8.19 -8.59
C PRO A 49 10.70 9.41 -8.24
N GLU A 50 10.10 10.49 -7.71
CA GLU A 50 10.83 11.72 -7.34
C GLU A 50 11.79 11.52 -6.15
N VAL A 51 11.54 10.52 -5.28
CA VAL A 51 12.52 10.10 -4.25
C VAL A 51 13.79 9.55 -4.90
N PHE A 52 13.65 8.82 -6.01
CA PHE A 52 14.77 8.24 -6.78
C PHE A 52 15.28 9.18 -7.88
N GLY A 53 14.92 10.47 -7.85
CA GLY A 53 15.36 11.45 -8.84
C GLY A 53 14.78 11.22 -10.25
N LYS A 54 13.62 10.56 -10.35
CA LYS A 54 12.91 10.30 -11.60
C LYS A 54 11.66 11.18 -11.72
N GLU A 55 11.22 11.38 -12.96
CA GLU A 55 9.96 12.06 -13.26
C GLU A 55 8.73 11.24 -12.83
N SER A 56 7.57 11.88 -12.74
CA SER A 56 6.32 11.20 -12.41
C SER A 56 5.96 10.15 -13.46
N LEU A 57 5.55 8.97 -12.98
CA LEU A 57 5.10 7.84 -13.80
C LEU A 57 3.58 7.68 -13.79
N LYS A 58 2.85 8.72 -13.34
CA LYS A 58 1.40 8.67 -13.17
C LYS A 58 0.71 8.48 -14.52
N GLY A 59 -0.14 7.45 -14.62
CA GLY A 59 -0.87 7.11 -15.84
C GLY A 59 -0.14 6.18 -16.80
N ASP A 60 1.12 5.78 -16.52
CA ASP A 60 1.87 4.83 -17.35
C ASP A 60 2.18 3.54 -16.59
N VAL A 61 1.25 2.58 -16.64
CA VAL A 61 1.37 1.30 -15.91
C VAL A 61 2.60 0.49 -16.36
N LYS A 62 3.00 0.60 -17.63
CA LYS A 62 4.17 -0.11 -18.14
C LYS A 62 5.44 0.42 -17.46
N ARG A 63 5.66 1.74 -17.50
CA ARG A 63 6.82 2.36 -16.84
C ARG A 63 6.79 2.18 -15.33
N GLN A 64 5.62 2.17 -14.70
CA GLN A 64 5.48 1.86 -13.27
C GLN A 64 6.01 0.47 -12.92
N LYS A 65 5.64 -0.55 -13.70
CA LYS A 65 6.12 -1.92 -13.49
C LYS A 65 7.63 -2.05 -13.73
N GLU A 66 8.14 -1.42 -14.78
CA GLU A 66 9.59 -1.38 -15.07
C GLU A 66 10.37 -0.71 -13.93
N PHE A 67 9.87 0.42 -13.42
CA PHE A 67 10.47 1.12 -12.29
C PHE A 67 10.52 0.24 -11.03
N LEU A 68 9.41 -0.42 -10.68
CA LEU A 68 9.37 -1.35 -9.55
C LEU A 68 10.40 -2.48 -9.68
N ALA A 69 10.50 -3.07 -10.88
CA ALA A 69 11.46 -4.13 -11.15
C ALA A 69 12.92 -3.64 -11.04
N GLN A 70 13.23 -2.47 -11.58
CA GLN A 70 14.57 -1.86 -11.54
C GLN A 70 15.03 -1.53 -10.12
N HIS A 71 14.10 -1.15 -9.24
CA HIS A 71 14.39 -0.77 -7.86
C HIS A 71 14.15 -1.90 -6.83
N ASP A 72 13.81 -3.11 -7.31
CA ASP A 72 13.48 -4.27 -6.49
C ASP A 72 12.41 -3.97 -5.43
N ILE A 73 11.33 -3.34 -5.88
CA ILE A 73 10.16 -2.95 -5.10
C ILE A 73 8.96 -3.81 -5.54
N GLU A 74 8.18 -4.30 -4.58
CA GLU A 74 6.83 -4.82 -4.83
C GLU A 74 5.78 -4.06 -4.01
N LEU A 75 4.54 -4.11 -4.50
CA LEU A 75 3.40 -3.42 -3.93
C LEU A 75 2.35 -4.43 -3.48
N SER A 76 1.69 -4.13 -2.37
CA SER A 76 0.52 -4.87 -1.89
C SER A 76 -0.41 -3.92 -1.13
N ASP A 77 -1.56 -4.44 -0.72
CA ASP A 77 -2.45 -3.82 0.25
C ASP A 77 -2.71 -4.79 1.41
N LEU A 78 -3.12 -4.25 2.55
CA LEU A 78 -3.37 -5.02 3.78
C LEU A 78 -4.70 -5.79 3.76
N ILE A 79 -5.73 -5.25 3.09
CA ILE A 79 -7.08 -5.80 3.13
C ILE A 79 -7.37 -6.62 1.87
N LEU A 80 -7.92 -7.82 2.05
CA LEU A 80 -8.39 -8.68 0.95
C LEU A 80 -9.87 -8.45 0.65
N SER A 81 -10.69 -8.28 1.69
CA SER A 81 -12.10 -7.98 1.52
C SER A 81 -12.69 -7.20 2.71
N VAL A 82 -13.70 -6.38 2.41
CA VAL A 82 -14.37 -5.53 3.38
C VAL A 82 -15.86 -5.49 3.11
N GLU A 83 -16.67 -5.42 4.16
CA GLU A 83 -18.07 -5.08 4.05
C GLU A 83 -18.25 -3.55 4.12
N VAL A 84 -18.90 -2.99 3.10
CA VAL A 84 -19.29 -1.58 3.06
C VAL A 84 -20.77 -1.42 2.75
N SER A 85 -21.30 -0.26 3.15
CA SER A 85 -22.65 0.15 2.81
C SER A 85 -22.72 0.62 1.34
N GLN A 86 -23.90 0.51 0.72
CA GLN A 86 -24.07 0.86 -0.69
C GLN A 86 -23.78 2.35 -0.99
N LYS A 87 -24.06 3.23 -0.03
CA LYS A 87 -23.78 4.67 -0.14
C LYS A 87 -22.29 5.02 -0.08
N ASP A 88 -21.45 4.13 0.47
CA ASP A 88 -20.03 4.42 0.74
C ASP A 88 -19.09 3.80 -0.31
N ILE A 89 -19.60 3.00 -1.24
CA ILE A 89 -18.83 2.22 -2.25
C ILE A 89 -17.76 3.07 -2.97
N CYS A 90 -18.09 4.31 -3.34
CA CYS A 90 -17.22 5.20 -4.12
C CYS A 90 -16.62 6.35 -3.28
N SER A 91 -16.75 6.30 -1.94
CA SER A 91 -16.25 7.36 -1.05
C SER A 91 -14.74 7.25 -0.80
N TYR A 92 -14.15 6.06 -0.98
CA TYR A 92 -12.72 5.77 -0.97
C TYR A 92 -11.94 6.20 0.29
N GLY A 93 -12.64 6.61 1.34
CA GLY A 93 -12.04 6.99 2.61
C GLY A 93 -11.77 5.77 3.46
N ASP A 94 -10.56 5.70 4.03
CA ASP A 94 -10.18 4.65 4.96
C ASP A 94 -11.07 4.64 6.23
N ASP A 95 -11.74 5.76 6.55
CA ASP A 95 -12.72 5.87 7.64
C ASP A 95 -13.99 5.05 7.42
N LYS A 96 -14.23 4.57 6.20
CA LYS A 96 -15.36 3.70 5.84
C LYS A 96 -15.04 2.21 5.93
N LEU A 97 -13.77 1.85 6.16
CA LEU A 97 -13.31 0.46 6.25
C LEU A 97 -13.53 -0.11 7.66
N ILE A 98 -14.77 -0.08 8.14
CA ILE A 98 -15.12 -0.44 9.52
C ILE A 98 -15.21 -1.97 9.69
N HIS A 99 -15.75 -2.66 8.68
CA HIS A 99 -16.03 -4.10 8.74
C HIS A 99 -15.12 -4.88 7.78
N VAL A 100 -13.82 -4.95 8.09
CA VAL A 100 -12.89 -5.79 7.33
C VAL A 100 -13.21 -7.27 7.57
N ILE A 101 -13.39 -8.02 6.48
CA ILE A 101 -13.72 -9.44 6.51
C ILE A 101 -12.44 -10.27 6.49
N GLU A 102 -11.44 -9.86 5.70
CA GLU A 102 -10.24 -10.64 5.47
C GLU A 102 -9.01 -9.75 5.28
N TYR A 103 -7.91 -10.15 5.93
CA TYR A 103 -6.61 -9.47 5.89
C TYR A 103 -5.57 -10.31 5.15
N ASN A 104 -4.67 -9.62 4.45
CA ASN A 104 -3.55 -10.20 3.71
C ASN A 104 -2.32 -10.49 4.61
N THR A 105 -2.46 -10.36 5.93
CA THR A 105 -1.35 -10.42 6.90
C THR A 105 -0.54 -11.71 6.83
N GLU A 106 -1.21 -12.86 6.83
CA GLU A 106 -0.54 -14.16 6.83
C GLU A 106 0.25 -14.41 5.54
N ASN A 107 -0.30 -13.98 4.40
CA ASN A 107 0.40 -14.04 3.12
C ASN A 107 1.61 -13.10 3.10
N ILE A 108 1.49 -11.88 3.63
CA ILE A 108 2.62 -10.96 3.78
C ILE A 108 3.71 -11.59 4.66
N ILE A 109 3.37 -12.11 5.84
CA ILE A 109 4.33 -12.75 6.75
C ILE A 109 5.01 -13.97 6.09
N THR A 110 4.25 -14.78 5.35
CA THR A 110 4.79 -15.90 4.56
C THR A 110 5.83 -15.45 3.54
N ILE A 111 5.61 -14.31 2.88
CA ILE A 111 6.58 -13.78 1.93
C ILE A 111 7.82 -13.24 2.64
N LEU A 112 7.64 -12.55 3.77
CA LEU A 112 8.75 -12.00 4.55
C LEU A 112 9.64 -13.12 5.12
N SER A 113 9.07 -14.26 5.50
CA SER A 113 9.84 -15.41 6.03
C SER A 113 10.77 -16.06 5.00
N ASN A 114 10.55 -15.85 3.71
CA ASN A 114 11.47 -16.28 2.65
C ASN A 114 12.80 -15.50 2.66
N GLY A 115 12.92 -14.43 3.45
CA GLY A 115 14.18 -13.74 3.74
C GLY A 115 14.72 -12.79 2.67
N LYS A 116 14.04 -12.66 1.52
CA LYS A 116 14.40 -11.72 0.44
C LYS A 116 14.13 -10.27 0.82
N THR A 117 12.99 -10.00 1.46
CA THR A 117 12.56 -8.66 1.83
C THR A 117 13.39 -8.12 2.98
N LYS A 118 13.91 -6.90 2.81
CA LYS A 118 14.76 -6.19 3.77
C LYS A 118 14.07 -4.95 4.33
N GLU A 119 13.07 -4.42 3.63
CA GLU A 119 12.39 -3.20 4.02
C GLU A 119 10.88 -3.32 3.76
N VAL A 120 10.08 -2.91 4.74
CA VAL A 120 8.61 -2.89 4.68
C VAL A 120 8.11 -1.50 5.05
N TYR A 121 7.28 -0.91 4.20
CA TYR A 121 6.73 0.42 4.40
C TYR A 121 5.22 0.45 4.23
N PHE A 122 4.51 1.01 5.22
CA PHE A 122 3.08 1.27 5.09
C PHE A 122 2.80 2.70 4.63
N THR A 123 1.95 2.92 3.63
CA THR A 123 1.58 4.28 3.15
C THR A 123 0.52 4.98 4.00
N ARG A 124 0.48 4.67 5.29
CA ARG A 124 -0.49 5.18 6.26
C ARG A 124 0.19 5.36 7.61
N LYS A 125 0.23 6.61 8.09
CA LYS A 125 0.74 6.97 9.43
C LYS A 125 -0.37 7.02 10.50
N SER A 126 -1.60 7.33 10.11
CA SER A 126 -2.72 7.57 11.04
C SER A 126 -3.66 6.37 11.13
N PHE A 127 -3.83 5.86 12.35
CA PHE A 127 -4.81 4.83 12.69
C PHE A 127 -5.94 5.49 13.46
N ASP A 128 -7.02 5.83 12.76
CA ASP A 128 -8.19 6.40 13.42
C ASP A 128 -8.84 5.33 14.31
N LYS A 129 -9.47 5.76 15.41
CA LYS A 129 -10.00 4.84 16.45
C LYS A 129 -11.09 3.90 15.91
N SER A 130 -11.70 4.22 14.78
CA SER A 130 -12.71 3.40 14.09
C SER A 130 -12.15 2.16 13.40
N VAL A 131 -10.82 1.97 13.38
CA VAL A 131 -10.16 0.90 12.62
C VAL A 131 -9.19 0.08 13.48
N GLN A 132 -9.60 -0.24 14.71
CA GLN A 132 -8.74 -0.91 15.70
C GLN A 132 -8.08 -2.18 15.16
N ASN A 133 -8.77 -2.93 14.28
CA ASN A 133 -8.26 -4.18 13.72
C ASN A 133 -7.12 -3.96 12.71
N ILE A 134 -7.14 -2.91 11.88
CA ILE A 134 -6.03 -2.62 10.94
C ILE A 134 -4.73 -2.36 11.69
N ARG A 135 -4.80 -1.61 12.81
CA ARG A 135 -3.63 -1.35 13.64
C ARG A 135 -3.06 -2.67 14.15
N GLY A 136 -3.90 -3.56 14.70
CA GLY A 136 -3.47 -4.87 15.16
C GLY A 136 -2.69 -5.65 14.09
N GLU A 137 -3.24 -5.73 12.87
CA GLU A 137 -2.61 -6.44 11.76
C GLU A 137 -1.25 -5.85 11.33
N ILE A 138 -1.14 -4.52 11.29
CA ILE A 138 0.12 -3.85 10.99
C ILE A 138 1.16 -4.13 12.06
N TYR A 139 0.75 -4.15 13.34
CA TYR A 139 1.66 -4.44 14.45
C TYR A 139 2.12 -5.90 14.45
N LYS A 140 1.30 -6.86 14.00
CA LYS A 140 1.76 -8.24 13.76
C LYS A 140 2.89 -8.28 12.72
N ILE A 141 2.71 -7.57 11.60
CA ILE A 141 3.74 -7.48 10.55
C ILE A 141 5.00 -6.77 11.08
N LYS A 142 4.83 -5.68 11.84
CA LYS A 142 5.94 -4.97 12.46
C LYS A 142 6.71 -5.88 13.42
N GLU A 143 6.03 -6.60 14.31
CA GLU A 143 6.67 -7.51 15.26
C GLU A 143 7.46 -8.60 14.53
N PHE A 144 6.90 -9.15 13.45
CA PHE A 144 7.63 -10.07 12.59
C PHE A 144 8.88 -9.41 11.99
N CYS A 145 8.77 -8.18 11.48
CA CYS A 145 9.90 -7.44 10.92
C CYS A 145 11.00 -7.21 11.97
N ASP A 146 10.63 -6.76 13.16
CA ASP A 146 11.55 -6.50 14.27
C ASP A 146 12.32 -7.78 14.67
N LYS A 147 11.63 -8.92 14.74
CA LYS A 147 12.22 -10.23 15.06
C LYS A 147 13.19 -10.75 14.00
N ASN A 148 13.01 -10.34 12.75
CA ASN A 148 13.78 -10.84 11.60
C ASN A 148 14.73 -9.78 10.99
N SER A 149 15.00 -8.69 11.72
CA SER A 149 15.89 -7.60 11.27
C SER A 149 15.48 -7.00 9.93
N ILE A 150 14.18 -6.90 9.67
CA ILE A 150 13.60 -6.23 8.49
C ILE A 150 13.30 -4.78 8.87
N LYS A 151 13.82 -3.82 8.11
CA LYS A 151 13.53 -2.38 8.34
C LYS A 151 12.04 -2.15 8.15
N PHE A 152 11.40 -1.52 9.13
CA PHE A 152 9.98 -1.21 9.09
C PHE A 152 9.75 0.30 9.22
N GLY A 153 8.83 0.86 8.43
CA GLY A 153 8.50 2.28 8.52
C GLY A 153 7.12 2.67 8.01
N PHE A 154 6.74 3.92 8.26
CA PHE A 154 5.49 4.52 7.79
C PHE A 154 5.76 5.69 6.85
N LEU A 155 5.24 5.59 5.63
CA LEU A 155 5.23 6.67 4.64
C LEU A 155 4.01 7.58 4.83
N PRO A 156 4.16 8.90 4.65
CA PRO A 156 3.01 9.80 4.54
C PRO A 156 2.07 9.34 3.44
N THR A 157 0.76 9.46 3.67
CA THR A 157 -0.22 8.99 2.68
C THR A 157 -0.04 9.72 1.34
N PRO A 158 0.05 8.98 0.21
CA PRO A 158 0.14 9.55 -1.12
C PRO A 158 -1.22 10.07 -1.62
N SER A 159 -2.31 9.84 -0.87
CA SER A 159 -3.65 10.27 -1.27
C SER A 159 -3.87 11.78 -1.08
N ARG A 160 -4.85 12.31 -1.83
CA ARG A 160 -5.43 13.67 -1.77
C ARG A 160 -4.58 14.80 -2.33
N PHE A 161 -3.32 14.94 -1.92
CA PHE A 161 -2.48 16.07 -2.36
C PHE A 161 -0.98 15.74 -2.39
N TYR A 162 -0.25 16.51 -3.19
CA TYR A 162 1.21 16.56 -3.25
C TYR A 162 1.72 17.84 -2.57
N SER A 163 2.87 17.76 -1.88
CA SER A 163 3.59 18.92 -1.37
C SER A 163 5.09 18.61 -1.24
N GLN A 164 5.92 19.65 -1.28
CA GLN A 164 7.37 19.51 -1.12
C GLN A 164 7.75 18.89 0.22
N LYS A 165 7.11 19.33 1.31
CA LYS A 165 7.25 18.73 2.64
C LYS A 165 6.95 17.22 2.64
N LYS A 166 5.91 16.79 1.92
CA LYS A 166 5.56 15.36 1.83
C LYS A 166 6.64 14.58 1.08
N LEU A 167 7.20 15.15 0.00
CA LEU A 167 8.31 14.55 -0.72
C LEU A 167 9.56 14.41 0.16
N GLU A 168 9.88 15.44 0.96
CA GLU A 168 11.00 15.42 1.89
C GLU A 168 10.84 14.33 2.97
N GLU A 169 9.63 14.19 3.53
CA GLU A 169 9.32 13.11 4.47
C GLU A 169 9.46 11.71 3.83
N TRP A 170 9.13 11.57 2.54
CA TRP A 170 9.37 10.33 1.80
C TRP A 170 10.88 10.09 1.63
N ARG A 171 11.65 11.11 1.21
CA ARG A 171 13.10 11.02 1.03
C ARG A 171 13.83 10.60 2.30
N SER A 172 13.45 11.14 3.46
CA SER A 172 14.09 10.79 4.74
C SER A 172 13.88 9.33 5.18
N ILE A 173 12.92 8.62 4.58
CA ILE A 173 12.65 7.22 4.90
C ILE A 173 13.49 6.27 4.03
N PHE A 174 13.74 6.66 2.78
CA PHE A 174 14.52 5.89 1.80
C PHE A 174 16.02 6.22 1.79
N SER A 175 16.44 7.30 2.45
CA SER A 175 17.85 7.60 2.77
C SER A 175 18.42 6.63 3.80
#